data_AF-A0A221W259-F1
#
_entry.id   AF-A0A221W259-F1
#
_cell.length_a   1.000
_cell.length_b   1.000
_cell.length_c   1.000
_cell.angle_alpha   90.00
_cell.angle_beta   90.00
_cell.angle_gamma   90.00
#
_symmetry.space_group_name_H-M   'P 1'
#
loop_
_entity.id
_entity.type
_entity.pdbx_description
1 polymer ?
#
loop_
_entity_poly.entity_id
_entity_poly.type
_entity_poly.pdbx_seq_one_letter_code
_entity_poly.pdbx_strand_id
1 'polypeptide(L)' 'MTADTATESDARSISTPSSTILPTVPCSVVWSRGHAYVLEGGPGQARWVGVDDRGRPVVLTSAELAQRGWSRTWS' A
#
# COMPACT_ATOMS: atom_id res chain seq x y z
N MET A 1 -46.79 -23.82 9.24
CA MET A 1 -46.08 -22.95 10.20
C MET A 1 -44.85 -22.41 9.50
N THR A 2 -44.93 -21.19 8.98
CA THR A 2 -43.80 -20.45 8.39
C THR A 2 -43.13 -19.67 9.51
N ALA A 3 -41.82 -19.78 9.64
CA ALA A 3 -41.01 -18.91 10.48
C ALA A 3 -39.83 -18.42 9.66
N ASP A 4 -39.99 -17.20 9.12
CA ASP A 4 -38.92 -16.34 8.65
C ASP A 4 -37.91 -16.12 9.78
N THR A 5 -36.64 -16.35 9.52
CA THR A 5 -35.57 -15.81 10.35
C THR A 5 -34.84 -14.79 9.51
N ALA A 6 -35.16 -13.52 9.74
CA ALA A 6 -34.54 -12.38 9.09
C ALA A 6 -33.06 -12.32 9.49
N THR A 7 -32.19 -12.34 8.48
CA THR A 7 -30.78 -11.98 8.61
C THR A 7 -30.71 -10.50 8.99
N GLU A 8 -30.46 -10.23 10.26
CA GLU A 8 -30.16 -8.90 10.77
C GLU A 8 -28.77 -8.50 10.25
N SER A 9 -28.74 -7.82 9.11
CA SER A 9 -27.54 -7.18 8.60
C SER A 9 -27.09 -6.12 9.60
N ASP A 10 -26.07 -6.45 10.38
CA ASP A 10 -25.29 -5.50 11.18
C ASP A 10 -24.60 -4.52 10.22
N ALA A 11 -25.36 -3.49 9.82
CA ALA A 11 -24.87 -2.37 9.05
C ALA A 11 -23.98 -1.52 9.96
N ARG A 12 -22.75 -1.98 10.18
CA ARG A 12 -21.69 -1.16 10.76
C ARG A 12 -21.61 0.10 9.94
N SER A 13 -22.08 1.19 10.52
CA SER A 13 -22.07 2.51 9.91
C SER A 13 -20.62 2.88 9.67
N ILE A 14 -20.16 2.71 8.42
CA ILE A 14 -18.86 3.21 7.98
C ILE A 14 -18.99 4.73 8.01
N SER A 15 -18.58 5.32 9.13
CA SER A 15 -18.45 6.76 9.24
C SER A 15 -17.40 7.17 8.22
N THR A 16 -17.82 7.88 7.17
CA THR A 16 -16.89 8.49 6.22
C THR A 16 -15.96 9.40 7.03
N PRO A 17 -14.64 9.16 7.02
CA PRO A 17 -13.73 9.99 7.79
C PRO A 17 -13.86 11.42 7.27
N SER A 18 -14.31 12.34 8.13
CA SER A 18 -14.13 13.77 7.92
C SER A 18 -12.67 13.99 7.52
N SER A 19 -12.42 14.74 6.44
CA SER A 19 -11.11 14.92 5.81
C SER A 19 -10.10 15.51 6.80
N THR A 20 -9.56 14.66 7.66
CA THR A 20 -8.50 15.00 8.58
C THR A 20 -7.28 15.12 7.71
N ILE A 21 -6.83 16.35 7.49
CA ILE A 21 -5.58 16.60 6.78
C ILE A 21 -4.49 15.89 7.57
N LEU A 22 -3.95 14.81 7.00
CA LEU A 22 -2.85 14.09 7.60
C LEU A 22 -1.64 15.03 7.65
N PRO A 23 -0.83 14.99 8.71
CA PRO A 23 0.36 15.83 8.83
C PRO A 23 1.45 15.49 7.79
N THR A 24 1.21 14.47 6.96
CA THR A 24 2.10 14.00 5.90
C THR A 24 1.37 13.97 4.55
N VAL A 25 2.13 14.18 3.49
CA VAL A 25 1.63 14.03 2.11
C VAL A 25 1.43 12.53 1.83
N PRO A 26 0.30 12.11 1.23
CA PRO A 26 0.14 10.73 0.78
C PRO A 26 1.27 10.30 -0.14
N CYS A 27 1.78 9.08 0.03
CA CYS A 27 2.84 8.51 -0.80
C CYS A 27 2.48 7.10 -1.25
N SER A 28 3.09 6.65 -2.34
CA SER A 28 2.98 5.25 -2.77
C SER A 28 3.97 4.39 -2.01
N VAL A 29 3.51 3.27 -1.47
CA VAL A 29 4.33 2.31 -0.73
C VAL A 29 4.09 0.90 -1.26
N VAL A 30 5.15 0.10 -1.31
CA VAL A 30 5.12 -1.28 -1.82
C VAL A 30 5.94 -2.19 -0.91
N TRP A 31 5.61 -3.48 -0.92
CA TRP A 31 6.33 -4.50 -0.15
C TRP A 31 7.09 -5.45 -1.07
N SER A 32 8.34 -5.72 -0.74
CA SER A 32 9.17 -6.70 -1.43
C SER A 32 10.17 -7.33 -0.45
N ARG A 33 10.28 -8.67 -0.49
CA ARG A 33 11.22 -9.44 0.34
C ARG A 33 11.19 -9.13 1.84
N GLY A 34 10.04 -8.76 2.38
CA GLY A 34 9.95 -8.44 3.80
C GLY A 34 10.23 -6.98 4.17
N HIS A 35 10.36 -6.07 3.18
CA HIS A 35 10.61 -4.65 3.41
C HIS A 35 9.63 -3.75 2.67
N ALA A 36 9.36 -2.60 3.29
CA ALA A 36 8.61 -1.52 2.66
C ALA A 36 9.54 -0.61 1.86
N TYR A 37 9.05 -0.16 0.69
CA TYR A 37 9.71 0.82 -0.15
C TYR A 37 8.73 1.94 -0.49
N VAL A 38 9.18 3.18 -0.37
CA VAL A 38 8.40 4.39 -0.64
C VAL A 38 8.81 4.96 -1.99
N LEU A 39 7.85 5.40 -2.78
CA LEU A 39 8.12 6.08 -4.04
C LEU A 39 8.48 7.55 -3.77
N GLU A 40 9.67 7.95 -4.21
CA GLU A 40 10.14 9.33 -4.20
C GLU A 40 10.37 9.85 -5.63
N GLY A 41 10.23 11.17 -5.82
CA GLY A 41 10.49 11.84 -7.09
C GLY A 41 9.27 12.02 -8.01
N GLY A 42 9.42 12.91 -9.00
CA GLY A 42 8.40 13.22 -10.00
C GLY A 42 8.46 12.32 -11.25
N PRO A 43 7.55 12.53 -12.22
CA PRO A 43 7.56 11.81 -13.49
C PRO A 43 8.95 11.84 -14.15
N GLY A 44 9.48 10.67 -14.52
CA GLY A 44 10.80 10.52 -15.14
C GLY A 44 11.99 10.38 -14.17
N GLN A 45 11.80 10.63 -12.87
CA GLN A 45 12.85 10.46 -11.84
C GLN A 45 12.41 9.60 -10.66
N ALA A 46 11.29 8.88 -10.79
CA ALA A 46 10.72 8.10 -9.71
C ALA A 46 11.68 6.98 -9.25
N ARG A 47 11.96 6.93 -7.94
CA ARG A 47 12.81 5.93 -7.28
C ARG A 47 12.10 5.33 -6.07
N TRP A 48 12.40 4.07 -5.78
CA TRP A 48 11.90 3.37 -4.60
C TRP A 48 12.96 3.38 -3.51
N VAL A 49 12.67 4.01 -2.38
CA VAL A 49 13.58 4.16 -1.24
C VAL A 49 13.12 3.26 -0.10
N GLY A 50 14.04 2.50 0.47
CA GLY A 50 13.75 1.58 1.56
C GLY A 50 15.02 1.02 2.20
N VAL A 51 14.92 -0.17 2.77
CA VAL A 51 16.06 -0.86 3.39
C VAL A 51 16.23 -2.27 2.83
N ASP A 52 17.46 -2.79 2.85
CA ASP A 52 17.75 -4.18 2.51
C ASP A 52 17.63 -5.13 3.73
N ASP A 53 17.87 -6.42 3.50
CA ASP A 53 17.83 -7.47 4.53
C ASP A 53 18.84 -7.25 5.69
N ARG A 54 19.81 -6.33 5.53
CA ARG A 54 20.77 -5.93 6.55
C ARG A 54 20.41 -4.61 7.24
N GLY A 55 19.25 -4.04 6.91
CA GLY A 55 18.81 -2.74 7.41
C GLY A 55 19.54 -1.55 6.78
N ARG A 56 20.26 -1.74 5.67
CA ARG A 56 20.98 -0.64 5.01
C ARG A 56 20.04 0.12 4.08
N PRO A 57 20.10 1.47 4.03
CA PRO A 57 19.33 2.25 3.09
C PRO A 57 19.66 1.88 1.63
N VAL A 58 18.63 1.74 0.80
CA VAL A 58 18.77 1.45 -0.63
C VAL A 58 17.81 2.31 -1.46
N VAL A 59 18.24 2.61 -2.69
CA VAL A 59 17.45 3.30 -3.70
C VAL A 59 17.39 2.39 -4.92
N LEU A 60 16.17 2.07 -5.37
CA LEU A 60 15.91 1.14 -6.46
C LEU A 60 15.11 1.82 -7.57
N THR A 61 15.39 1.43 -8.80
CA THR A 61 14.50 1.62 -9.95
C THR A 61 13.29 0.71 -9.83
N SER A 62 12.22 1.02 -10.58
CA SER A 62 11.08 0.11 -10.73
C SER A 62 11.50 -1.26 -11.30
N ALA A 63 12.52 -1.31 -12.17
CA ALA A 63 13.01 -2.54 -12.77
C ALA A 63 13.72 -3.44 -11.74
N GLU A 64 14.60 -2.87 -10.91
CA GLU A 64 15.28 -3.60 -9.83
C GLU A 64 14.28 -4.11 -8.79
N LEU A 65 13.28 -3.30 -8.46
CA LEU A 65 12.23 -3.71 -7.54
C LEU A 65 11.36 -4.84 -8.13
N ALA A 66 11.10 -4.81 -9.44
CA ALA A 66 10.39 -5.90 -10.13
C ALA A 66 11.16 -7.22 -10.13
N GLN A 67 12.48 -7.16 -10.33
CA GLN A 67 13.34 -8.34 -10.22
C GLN A 67 13.34 -8.94 -8.80
N ARG A 68 13.01 -8.13 -7.78
CA ARG A 68 12.84 -8.60 -6.39
C ARG A 68 11.46 -9.20 -6.11
N GLY A 69 10.63 -9.39 -7.13
CA GLY A 69 9.34 -10.05 -7.04
C GLY A 69 8.17 -9.12 -6.73
N TRP A 70 8.35 -7.80 -6.79
CA TRP A 70 7.24 -6.86 -6.72
C TRP A 70 6.74 -6.52 -8.13
N SER A 71 5.48 -6.83 -8.44
CA SER A 71 4.86 -6.41 -9.70
C SER A 71 3.82 -5.32 -9.46
N ARG A 72 3.72 -4.36 -10.39
CA ARG A 72 2.59 -3.40 -10.44
C ARG A 72 1.30 -4.03 -10.96
N THR A 73 1.41 -5.12 -11.71
CA THR A 73 0.28 -5.85 -12.27
C THR A 73 0.14 -7.17 -11.54
N TRP A 74 -1.01 -7.39 -10.92
CA TRP A 74 -1.45 -8.75 -10.61
C TRP A 74 -1.86 -9.38 -11.95
N SER A 75 -1.06 -10.33 -12.44
CA SER A 75 -1.39 -11.17 -13.59
C SER A 75 -1.85 -12.53 -13.10
#